data_AF-A0A728J4D4-F1
#
_entry.id   AF-A0A728J4D4-F1
#
_cell.length_a   1.000
_cell.length_b   1.000
_cell.length_c   1.000
_cell.angle_alpha   90.00
_cell.angle_beta   90.00
_cell.angle_gamma   90.00
#
_symmetry.space_group_name_H-M   'P 1'
#
loop_
_entity.id
_entity.type
_entity.pdbx_description
1 polymer ?
#
loop_
_entity_poly.entity_id
_entity_poly.type
_entity_poly.pdbx_seq_one_letter_code
_entity_poly.pdbx_strand_id
1 'polypeptide(L)' 'MKFLENIPSYLFFTGKGGVGKTSISCATAIRLAELGKRVLLVSTDPASNVGQVAEAMAMVRALNRMTKAGMPESVRIA' A
#
# COMPACT_ATOMS: atom_id res chain seq x y z
N MET A 1 10.49 -6.95 -9.42
CA MET A 1 9.29 -7.73 -9.00
C MET A 1 8.22 -7.47 -10.05
N LYS A 2 7.83 -8.47 -10.86
CA LYS A 2 6.97 -8.26 -12.05
C LYS A 2 5.59 -7.65 -11.74
N PHE A 3 5.04 -7.87 -10.54
CA PHE A 3 3.71 -7.33 -10.18
C PHE A 3 3.73 -5.83 -9.82
N LEU A 4 4.91 -5.21 -9.69
CA LEU A 4 5.04 -3.76 -9.45
C LEU A 4 5.09 -2.94 -10.75
N GLU A 5 5.04 -3.60 -11.90
CA GLU A 5 5.05 -2.97 -13.21
C GLU A 5 3.60 -2.72 -13.67
N ASN A 6 3.32 -1.54 -14.24
CA ASN A 6 1.99 -1.17 -14.78
C ASN A 6 0.83 -1.45 -13.80
N ILE A 7 0.99 -1.04 -12.54
CA ILE A 7 0.03 -1.31 -11.48
C ILE A 7 -1.31 -0.62 -11.77
N PRO A 8 -2.44 -1.36 -11.76
CA PRO A 8 -3.77 -0.78 -11.90
C PRO A 8 -4.15 0.09 -10.69
N SER A 9 -5.24 0.85 -10.80
CA SER A 9 -5.73 1.69 -9.69
C SER A 9 -6.12 0.91 -8.42
N TYR A 10 -6.35 -0.40 -8.53
CA TYR A 10 -6.71 -1.29 -7.41
C TYR A 10 -5.85 -2.56 -7.47
N LEU A 11 -5.19 -2.86 -6.35
CA LEU A 11 -4.37 -4.05 -6.17
C LEU A 11 -4.85 -4.79 -4.92
N PHE A 12 -5.16 -6.07 -5.07
CA PHE A 12 -5.62 -6.93 -3.98
C PHE A 12 -4.65 -8.07 -3.79
N PHE A 13 -4.24 -8.31 -2.54
CA PHE A 13 -3.46 -9.50 -2.19
C PHE A 13 -4.38 -10.55 -1.57
N THR A 14 -4.45 -11.74 -2.18
CA THR A 14 -5.27 -12.86 -1.72
C THR A 14 -4.43 -14.11 -1.45
N GLY A 15 -4.97 -15.05 -0.69
CA GLY A 15 -4.28 -16.27 -0.26
C GLY A 15 -4.62 -16.68 1.17
N LYS A 16 -4.15 -17.88 1.57
CA LYS A 16 -4.39 -18.47 2.89
C LYS A 16 -3.90 -17.57 4.04
N GLY A 17 -4.36 -17.83 5.27
CA GLY A 17 -3.82 -17.16 6.47
C GLY A 17 -2.31 -17.39 6.60
N GLY A 18 -1.57 -16.36 7.03
CA GLY A 18 -0.13 -16.47 7.30
C GLY A 18 0.82 -16.41 6.08
N VAL A 19 0.33 -16.34 4.84
CA VAL A 19 1.19 -16.31 3.63
C VAL A 19 1.89 -14.96 3.37
N GLY A 20 1.72 -13.97 4.26
CA GLY A 20 2.40 -12.67 4.14
C GLY A 20 1.68 -11.58 3.34
N LYS A 21 0.36 -11.72 3.07
CA LYS A 21 -0.46 -10.73 2.34
C LYS A 21 -0.34 -9.31 2.91
N THR A 22 -0.50 -9.19 4.22
CA THR A 22 -0.42 -7.91 4.93
C THR A 22 0.98 -7.29 4.78
N SER A 23 2.02 -8.11 4.90
CA SER A 23 3.41 -7.66 4.74
C SER A 23 3.71 -7.17 3.34
N ILE A 24 3.31 -7.93 2.30
CA ILE A 24 3.54 -7.50 0.93
C ILE A 24 2.68 -6.30 0.55
N SER A 25 1.47 -6.17 1.10
CA SER A 25 0.60 -4.99 0.92
C SER A 25 1.25 -3.73 1.49
N CYS A 26 1.77 -3.81 2.72
CA CYS A 26 2.46 -2.69 3.38
C CYS A 26 3.72 -2.30 2.61
N ALA A 27 4.58 -3.26 2.27
CA ALA A 27 5.81 -3.00 1.52
C ALA A 27 5.53 -2.41 0.13
N THR A 28 4.52 -2.92 -0.57
CA THR A 28 4.10 -2.38 -1.87
C THR A 28 3.59 -0.96 -1.74
N ALA A 29 2.79 -0.66 -0.71
CA ALA A 29 2.23 0.66 -0.50
C ALA A 29 3.32 1.71 -0.25
N ILE A 30 4.27 1.40 0.63
CA ILE A 30 5.41 2.27 0.93
C ILE A 30 6.22 2.48 -0.34
N ARG A 31 6.57 1.41 -1.06
CA ARG A 31 7.38 1.50 -2.28
C ARG A 31 6.74 2.37 -3.35
N LEU A 32 5.42 2.25 -3.56
CA LEU A 32 4.73 3.07 -4.54
C LEU A 32 4.63 4.53 -4.11
N ALA A 33 4.44 4.79 -2.82
CA ALA A 33 4.44 6.14 -2.28
C ALA A 33 5.82 6.80 -2.39
N GLU A 34 6.92 6.05 -2.17
CA GLU A 34 8.30 6.51 -2.40
C GLU A 34 8.56 6.89 -3.87
N LEU A 35 7.94 6.16 -4.80
CA LEU A 35 8.00 6.44 -6.24
C LEU A 35 7.10 7.62 -6.65
N GLY A 36 6.51 8.33 -5.68
CA GLY A 36 5.67 9.50 -5.90
C GLY A 36 4.24 9.19 -6.35
N LYS A 37 3.81 7.92 -6.30
CA LYS A 37 2.40 7.57 -6.54
C LYS A 37 1.58 7.93 -5.31
N ARG A 38 0.34 8.40 -5.51
CA ARG A 38 -0.59 8.55 -4.37
C ARG A 38 -1.19 7.19 -4.04
N VAL A 39 -0.95 6.71 -2.82
CA VAL A 39 -1.37 5.37 -2.41
C VAL A 39 -2.35 5.44 -1.25
N LEU A 40 -3.42 4.65 -1.33
CA LEU A 40 -4.28 4.34 -0.20
C LEU A 40 -4.08 2.87 0.16
N LEU A 41 -3.41 2.61 1.27
CA LEU A 41 -3.41 1.29 1.89
C LEU A 41 -4.72 1.12 2.67
N VAL A 42 -5.33 -0.05 2.56
CA VAL A 42 -6.57 -0.45 3.22
C VAL A 42 -6.28 -1.75 3.95
N SER A 43 -6.66 -1.84 5.23
CA SER A 43 -6.55 -3.08 5.99
C SER A 43 -7.89 -3.75 6.08
N THR A 44 -7.93 -5.05 5.79
CA THR A 44 -9.12 -5.90 5.96
C THR A 44 -8.97 -6.89 7.13
N ASP A 45 -7.83 -6.87 7.82
CA ASP A 45 -7.51 -7.80 8.91
C ASP A 45 -8.16 -7.37 10.24
N PRO A 46 -8.71 -8.31 11.04
CA PRO A 46 -9.48 -7.96 12.23
C PRO A 46 -8.67 -7.49 13.46
N ALA A 47 -7.37 -7.81 13.61
CA ALA A 47 -6.52 -7.22 14.67
C ALA A 47 -5.05 -7.69 14.69
N SER A 48 -4.72 -8.86 14.15
CA SER A 48 -3.46 -9.57 14.46
C SER A 48 -2.17 -8.87 13.99
N ASN A 49 -2.30 -7.88 13.10
CA ASN A 49 -1.19 -7.22 12.41
C ASN A 49 -1.24 -5.68 12.57
N VAL A 50 -2.04 -5.18 13.52
CA VAL A 50 -2.40 -3.75 13.63
C VAL A 50 -1.18 -2.85 13.74
N GLY A 51 -0.14 -3.25 14.48
CA GLY A 51 1.09 -2.45 14.62
C GLY A 51 1.79 -2.22 13.29
N GLN A 52 2.09 -3.30 12.56
CA GLN A 52 2.76 -3.24 11.25
C GLN A 52 1.96 -2.40 10.24
N VAL A 53 0.64 -2.61 10.21
CA VAL A 53 -0.23 -1.89 9.28
C VAL A 53 -0.32 -0.41 9.67
N ALA A 54 -0.45 -0.08 10.96
CA ALA A 54 -0.51 1.29 11.42
C ALA A 54 0.76 2.07 11.08
N GLU A 55 1.93 1.46 11.26
CA GLU A 55 3.22 2.05 10.88
C GLU A 55 3.31 2.29 9.37
N ALA A 56 2.95 1.30 8.56
CA ALA A 56 2.94 1.45 7.10
C ALA A 56 1.96 2.54 6.64
N MET A 57 0.77 2.61 7.22
CA MET A 57 -0.22 3.66 6.94
C MET A 57 0.31 5.06 7.28
N ALA A 58 1.02 5.20 8.41
CA ALA A 58 1.63 6.46 8.81
C ALA A 58 2.70 6.90 7.78
N MET A 59 3.55 5.96 7.35
CA MET A 59 4.57 6.23 6.32
C MET A 59 3.94 6.62 4.98
N VAL A 60 2.97 5.85 4.50
CA VAL A 60 2.25 6.15 3.25
C VAL A 60 1.59 7.52 3.30
N ARG A 61 0.98 7.90 4.43
CA ARG A 61 0.40 9.24 4.63
C ARG A 61 1.46 10.34 4.59
N ALA A 62 2.62 10.12 5.20
CA ALA A 62 3.72 11.08 5.15
C ALA A 62 4.22 11.29 3.72
N LEU A 63 4.49 10.20 2.99
CA LEU A 63 4.96 10.23 1.60
C LEU A 63 3.93 10.87 0.66
N ASN A 64 2.64 10.54 0.82
CA ASN A 64 1.57 11.17 0.04
C ASN A 64 1.54 12.70 0.19
N ARG A 65 1.86 13.25 1.36
CA ARG A 65 1.91 14.72 1.56
C ARG A 65 3.04 15.39 0.79
N MET A 66 4.10 14.65 0.46
CA MET A 66 5.25 15.15 -0.30
C MET A 66 4.99 15.13 -1.82
N THR A 67 3.95 14.41 -2.28
CA THR A 67 3.56 14.38 -3.69
C THR A 67 2.76 15.65 -4.07
N LYS A 68 3.22 16.41 -5.08
CA LYS A 68 2.59 17.69 -5.48
C LYS A 68 1.15 17.49 -5.96
N ALA A 69 0.28 18.45 -5.62
CA ALA A 69 -1.09 18.53 -6.13
C ALA A 69 -1.08 18.79 -7.65
N GLY A 70 -1.73 17.92 -8.43
CA GLY A 70 -1.93 18.15 -9.88
C GLY A 70 -1.87 16.94 -10.81
N MET A 71 -1.56 15.72 -10.34
CA MET A 71 -1.42 14.55 -11.24
C MET A 71 -2.35 13.39 -10.82
N PRO A 72 -3.21 12.86 -11.71
CA PRO A 72 -4.18 11.83 -11.37
C PRO A 72 -3.66 10.41 -11.64
N GLU A 73 -3.02 9.79 -10.65
CA GLU A 73 -3.01 8.32 -10.49
C GLU A 73 -3.02 7.98 -9.00
N SER A 74 -4.02 7.19 -8.56
CA SER A 74 -4.14 6.72 -7.18
C SER A 74 -4.17 5.20 -7.16
N VAL A 75 -3.29 4.57 -6.39
CA VAL A 75 -3.27 3.12 -6.21
C VAL A 75 -3.90 2.78 -4.86
N ARG A 76 -4.90 1.90 -4.87
CA ARG A 76 -5.53 1.36 -3.66
C ARG A 76 -5.05 -0.06 -3.44
N ILE A 77 -4.54 -0.35 -2.24
CA ILE A 77 -4.00 -1.66 -1.89
C ILE A 77 -4.80 -2.20 -0.72
N ALA A 78 -5.35 -3.41 -0.87
CA ALA A 78 -6.13 -4.11 0.16
C ALA A 78 -5.60 -5.53 0.41
#